data_AF-A0AAF1KSL8-F1
#
_entry.id   AF-A0AAF1KSL8-F1
#
_cell.length_a   1.000
_cell.length_b   1.000
_cell.length_c   1.000
_cell.angle_alpha   90.00
_cell.angle_beta   90.00
_cell.angle_gamma   90.00
#
_symmetry.space_group_name_H-M   'P 1'
#
loop_
_entity.id
_entity.type
_entity.pdbx_description
1 polymer ?
#
loop_
_entity_poly.entity_id
_entity_poly.type
_entity_poly.pdbx_seq_one_letter_code
_entity_poly.pdbx_strand_id
1 'polypeptide(L)'
;MAQAILLTGQERRRRWSPADRLEILEAAFAPGANVSEVARRFDVSTGLLYTWRRQALSVEVTDGPAFVPATVVGAAGGGDVVAATIAVDFANGTKVRIASGAPCDLAAAVMRALK
;
A
#
# COMPACT_ATOMS: atom_id res chain seq x y z
N MET A 1 24.57 -42.71 -33.04
CA MET A 1 23.11 -42.54 -33.17
C MET A 1 22.69 -41.39 -32.28
N ALA A 2 22.19 -40.29 -32.85
CA ALA A 2 21.82 -39.10 -32.09
C ALA A 2 20.34 -39.19 -31.70
N GLN A 3 20.05 -39.16 -30.40
CA GLN A 3 18.69 -39.16 -29.86
C GLN A 3 18.21 -37.72 -29.73
N ALA A 4 17.29 -37.30 -30.59
CA ALA A 4 16.56 -36.05 -30.45
C ALA A 4 15.34 -36.31 -29.57
N ILE A 5 15.33 -35.76 -28.35
CA ILE A 5 14.17 -35.80 -27.46
C ILE A 5 13.26 -34.64 -27.87
N LEU A 6 12.13 -34.96 -28.50
CA LEU A 6 11.05 -34.01 -28.77
C LEU A 6 10.24 -33.82 -27.48
N LEU A 7 10.41 -32.70 -26.80
CA LEU A 7 9.53 -32.27 -25.70
C LEU A 7 8.24 -31.70 -26.30
N THR A 8 7.25 -32.55 -26.59
CA THR A 8 5.91 -32.14 -27.03
C THR A 8 5.02 -31.69 -25.86
N GLY A 9 5.56 -30.85 -24.96
CA GLY A 9 4.75 -30.17 -23.96
C GLY A 9 4.07 -28.94 -24.58
N GLN A 10 2.77 -28.76 -24.32
CA GLN A 10 2.06 -27.50 -24.57
C GLN A 10 2.96 -26.33 -24.16
N GLU A 11 3.19 -25.41 -25.09
CA GLU A 11 4.15 -24.31 -25.02
C GLU A 11 4.38 -23.77 -23.60
N ARG A 12 5.53 -24.11 -23.01
CA ARG A 12 5.88 -23.95 -21.58
C ARG A 12 5.95 -22.48 -21.08
N ARG A 13 5.63 -21.50 -21.93
CA ARG A 13 5.55 -20.09 -21.56
C ARG A 13 4.30 -19.48 -22.19
N ARG A 14 3.14 -19.88 -21.70
CA ARG A 14 1.91 -19.11 -21.90
C ARG A 14 2.20 -17.66 -21.50
N ARG A 15 2.19 -16.77 -22.49
CA ARG A 15 2.36 -15.34 -22.27
C ARG A 15 1.00 -14.79 -21.89
N TRP A 16 0.92 -14.25 -20.68
CA TRP A 16 -0.28 -13.59 -20.20
C TRP A 16 -0.28 -12.14 -20.66
N SER A 17 -1.27 -11.76 -21.46
CA SER A 17 -1.45 -10.35 -21.80
C SER A 17 -1.90 -9.57 -20.54
N PRO A 18 -1.69 -8.25 -20.48
CA PRO A 18 -2.16 -7.45 -19.35
C PRO A 18 -3.67 -7.61 -19.10
N ALA A 19 -4.46 -7.74 -20.17
CA ALA A 19 -5.90 -7.97 -20.09
C ALA A 19 -6.23 -9.33 -19.47
N ASP A 20 -5.58 -10.41 -19.92
CA ASP A 20 -5.79 -11.75 -19.35
C ASP A 20 -5.43 -11.81 -17.86
N ARG A 21 -4.33 -11.14 -17.47
CA ARG A 21 -3.95 -11.07 -16.05
C ARG A 21 -5.01 -10.36 -15.23
N LEU A 22 -5.62 -9.30 -15.76
CA LEU A 22 -6.65 -8.53 -15.08
C LEU A 22 -7.92 -9.37 -14.90
N GLU A 23 -8.38 -10.04 -15.95
CA GLU A 23 -9.53 -10.97 -15.88
C GLU A 23 -9.32 -12.05 -14.81
N ILE A 24 -8.12 -12.64 -14.76
CA ILE A 24 -7.80 -13.68 -13.78
C ILE A 24 -7.75 -13.10 -12.36
N LEU A 25 -7.21 -11.89 -12.18
CA LEU A 25 -7.18 -11.23 -10.88
C LEU A 25 -8.59 -10.88 -10.38
N GLU A 26 -9.46 -10.38 -11.27
CA GLU A 26 -10.87 -10.11 -10.96
C GLU A 26 -11.59 -11.40 -10.53
N ALA A 27 -11.42 -12.48 -11.29
CA ALA A 27 -11.98 -13.79 -10.94
C ALA A 27 -11.42 -14.33 -9.61
N ALA A 28 -10.12 -14.16 -9.34
CA ALA A 28 -9.46 -14.69 -8.14
C ALA A 28 -9.83 -13.93 -6.86
N PHE A 29 -10.08 -12.62 -6.95
CA PHE A 29 -10.31 -11.74 -5.81
C PHE A 29 -11.74 -11.19 -5.72
N ALA A 30 -12.67 -11.74 -6.51
CA ALA A 30 -14.10 -11.46 -6.35
C ALA A 30 -14.62 -11.90 -4.97
N PRO A 31 -15.66 -11.25 -4.42
CA PRO A 31 -16.27 -11.67 -3.15
C PRO A 31 -16.70 -13.13 -3.17
N GLY A 32 -16.19 -13.94 -2.25
CA GLY A 32 -16.49 -15.38 -2.16
C GLY A 32 -15.67 -16.27 -3.10
N ALA A 33 -14.75 -15.72 -3.89
CA ALA A 33 -13.87 -16.52 -4.76
C ALA A 33 -12.77 -17.26 -3.98
N ASN A 34 -12.38 -18.43 -4.50
CA ASN A 34 -11.26 -19.20 -3.98
C ASN A 34 -10.04 -19.06 -4.91
N VAL A 35 -9.01 -18.35 -4.45
CA VAL A 35 -7.78 -18.11 -5.22
C VAL A 35 -7.11 -19.40 -5.69
N SER A 36 -7.12 -20.47 -4.89
CA SER A 36 -6.50 -21.76 -5.23
C SER A 36 -7.30 -22.53 -6.28
N GLU A 37 -8.61 -22.35 -6.33
CA GLU A 37 -9.47 -22.91 -7.37
C GLU A 37 -9.27 -22.17 -8.69
N VAL A 38 -9.27 -20.83 -8.66
CA VAL A 38 -9.03 -20.00 -9.85
C VAL A 38 -7.63 -20.24 -10.41
N ALA A 39 -6.61 -20.32 -9.57
CA ALA A 39 -5.25 -20.70 -9.94
C ALA A 39 -5.22 -22.03 -10.73
N ARG A 40 -5.92 -23.06 -10.25
CA ARG A 40 -6.03 -24.35 -10.94
C ARG A 40 -6.79 -24.26 -12.26
N ARG A 41 -7.86 -23.47 -12.32
CA ARG A 41 -8.66 -23.28 -13.53
C ARG A 41 -7.88 -22.63 -14.67
N PHE A 42 -7.02 -21.67 -14.34
CA PHE A 42 -6.23 -20.92 -15.31
C PHE A 42 -4.82 -21.48 -15.53
N ASP A 43 -4.46 -22.56 -14.84
CA ASP A 43 -3.10 -23.15 -14.81
C ASP A 43 -2.03 -22.12 -14.42
N VAL A 44 -2.32 -21.35 -13.36
CA VAL A 44 -1.45 -20.30 -12.82
C VAL A 44 -1.11 -20.64 -11.36
N SER A 45 0.12 -20.40 -10.93
CA SER A 45 0.46 -20.55 -9.52
C SER A 45 -0.16 -19.44 -8.67
N THR A 46 -0.62 -19.79 -7.47
CA THR A 46 -1.17 -18.80 -6.51
C THR A 46 -0.14 -17.69 -6.19
N GLY A 47 1.15 -18.03 -6.11
CA GLY A 47 2.22 -17.05 -5.92
C GLY A 47 2.33 -16.03 -7.06
N LEU A 48 2.07 -16.45 -8.31
CA LEU A 48 2.06 -15.55 -9.46
C LEU A 48 0.86 -14.58 -9.41
N LEU A 49 -0.32 -15.06 -8.99
CA LEU A 49 -1.50 -14.19 -8.78
C LEU A 49 -1.24 -13.10 -7.74
N TYR A 50 -0.64 -13.44 -6.60
CA TYR A 50 -0.29 -12.44 -5.58
C TYR A 50 0.78 -11.46 -6.06
N THR A 51 1.72 -11.93 -6.90
CA THR A 51 2.72 -11.06 -7.53
C THR A 51 2.06 -10.06 -8.48
N TRP A 52 1.17 -10.52 -9.35
CA TRP A 52 0.41 -9.64 -10.25
C TRP A 52 -0.49 -8.67 -9.49
N ARG A 53 -1.13 -9.11 -8.42
CA ARG A 53 -1.93 -8.23 -7.55
C ARG A 53 -1.08 -7.10 -6.97
N ARG A 54 0.11 -7.43 -6.45
CA ARG A 54 1.03 -6.43 -5.92
C ARG A 54 1.49 -5.45 -7.01
N GLN A 55 1.79 -5.96 -8.20
CA GLN A 55 2.19 -5.13 -9.34
C GLN A 55 1.06 -4.18 -9.77
N ALA A 56 -0.19 -4.66 -9.83
CA ALA A 56 -1.35 -3.84 -10.15
C ALA A 56 -1.55 -2.71 -9.12
N LEU A 57 -1.46 -3.03 -7.83
CA LEU A 57 -1.56 -2.02 -6.75
C LEU A 57 -0.37 -1.05 -6.72
N SER A 58 0.84 -1.49 -7.10
CA SER A 58 2.02 -0.63 -7.11
C SER A 58 2.02 0.40 -8.25
N VAL A 59 1.32 0.12 -9.35
CA VAL A 59 1.16 1.09 -10.44
C VAL A 59 0.36 2.32 -9.97
N GLU A 60 -0.57 2.14 -9.04
CA GLU A 60 -1.30 3.26 -8.40
C GLU A 60 -0.44 4.09 -7.44
N VAL A 61 0.74 3.59 -7.03
CA VAL A 61 1.62 4.22 -6.01
C VAL A 61 2.82 4.94 -6.64
N THR A 62 2.76 5.28 -7.94
CA THR A 62 3.88 5.95 -8.63
C THR A 62 3.87 7.48 -8.49
N ASP A 63 2.98 8.11 -7.70
CA ASP A 63 3.00 9.58 -7.55
C ASP A 63 2.57 10.12 -6.16
N GLY A 64 3.02 9.48 -5.07
CA GLY A 64 2.84 10.05 -3.72
C GLY A 64 3.15 9.08 -2.57
N PRO A 65 3.44 9.58 -1.35
CA PRO A 65 3.70 8.72 -0.19
C PRO A 65 2.47 7.83 0.10
N ALA A 66 2.72 6.53 0.22
CA ALA A 66 1.76 5.45 0.44
C ALA A 66 1.14 5.45 1.86
N PHE A 67 0.66 6.60 2.31
CA PHE A 67 -0.13 6.77 3.52
C PHE A 67 -1.52 7.26 3.12
N VAL A 68 -2.48 6.34 3.06
CA VAL A 68 -3.90 6.70 2.99
C VAL A 68 -4.38 6.88 4.44
N PRO A 69 -4.79 8.09 4.87
CA PRO A 69 -5.31 8.27 6.21
C PRO A 69 -6.61 7.49 6.35
N ALA A 70 -6.63 6.52 7.27
CA ALA A 70 -7.86 5.83 7.65
C ALA A 70 -8.79 6.81 8.35
N THR A 71 -9.83 7.26 7.65
CA THR A 71 -10.89 8.09 8.24
C THR A 71 -11.82 7.18 9.05
N VAL A 72 -11.72 7.29 10.37
CA VAL A 72 -12.68 6.65 11.29
C VAL A 72 -14.01 7.41 11.16
N VAL A 73 -14.99 6.79 10.49
CA VAL A 73 -16.35 7.32 10.45
C VAL A 73 -17.01 7.01 11.79
N GLY A 74 -17.09 8.03 12.64
CA GLY A 74 -18.11 8.14 13.69
C GLY A 74 -17.76 7.60 15.06
N ALA A 75 -16.98 8.37 15.82
CA ALA A 75 -17.36 8.65 17.21
C ALA A 75 -17.30 10.16 17.40
N ALA A 76 -18.47 10.76 17.60
CA ALA A 76 -18.58 12.17 17.96
C ALA A 76 -17.75 12.43 19.21
N GLY A 77 -16.70 13.25 19.06
CA GLY A 77 -15.77 13.56 20.14
C GLY A 77 -14.83 14.68 19.76
N GLY A 78 -15.35 15.92 19.79
CA GLY A 78 -14.55 17.14 19.91
C GLY A 78 -13.72 17.50 18.68
N GLY A 79 -14.35 18.15 17.71
CA GLY A 79 -13.60 18.97 16.76
C GLY A 79 -12.88 20.09 17.50
N ASP A 80 -11.56 20.03 17.50
CA ASP A 80 -10.75 21.24 17.46
C ASP A 80 -9.75 21.11 16.30
N VAL A 81 -10.22 21.52 15.12
CA VAL A 81 -9.37 21.75 13.96
C VAL A 81 -8.61 23.06 14.25
N VAL A 82 -7.60 23.01 15.13
CA VAL A 82 -6.61 24.10 15.18
C VAL A 82 -5.57 23.81 14.12
N ALA A 83 -5.81 24.44 12.98
CA ALA A 83 -4.95 24.53 11.83
C ALA A 83 -3.50 24.86 12.20
N ALA A 84 -2.55 24.42 11.37
CA ALA A 84 -1.11 24.71 11.41
C ALA A 84 -0.41 24.41 12.75
N THR A 85 0.00 23.15 12.91
CA THR A 85 0.89 22.70 13.99
C THR A 85 2.35 22.73 13.52
N ILE A 86 3.18 23.60 14.09
CA ILE A 86 4.63 23.48 13.95
C ILE A 86 5.09 22.40 14.93
N ALA A 87 5.78 21.37 14.42
CA ALA A 87 6.39 20.32 15.23
C ALA A 87 7.91 20.47 15.24
N VAL A 88 8.51 20.47 16.43
CA VAL A 88 9.96 20.54 16.62
C VAL A 88 10.41 19.29 17.37
N ASP A 89 11.30 18.53 16.75
CA ASP A 89 11.95 17.36 17.35
C ASP A 89 13.36 17.76 17.83
N PHE A 90 13.63 17.57 19.12
CA PHE A 90 14.94 17.83 19.72
C PHE A 90 15.78 16.55 19.79
N ALA A 91 17.11 16.69 19.72
CA ALA A 91 18.04 15.56 19.77
C ALA A 91 17.97 14.77 21.09
N ASN A 92 17.44 15.36 22.17
CA ASN A 92 17.19 14.70 23.46
C ASN A 92 15.92 13.83 23.48
N GLY A 93 15.21 13.70 22.35
CA GLY A 93 13.99 12.91 22.23
C GLY A 93 12.70 13.66 22.62
N THR A 94 12.80 14.92 23.05
CA THR A 94 11.62 15.75 23.35
C THR A 94 10.97 16.22 22.06
N LYS A 95 9.64 16.12 21.99
CA LYS A 95 8.83 16.59 20.85
C LYS A 95 7.91 17.71 21.31
N VAL A 96 7.99 18.86 20.64
CA VAL A 96 7.14 20.01 20.92
C VAL A 96 6.18 20.22 19.76
N ARG A 97 4.89 20.37 20.07
CA ARG A 97 3.86 20.75 19.09
C ARG A 97 3.29 22.11 19.47
N ILE A 98 3.33 23.05 18.52
CA ILE A 98 2.83 24.41 18.69
C ILE A 98 1.62 24.57 17.77
N ALA A 99 0.44 24.71 18.36
CA ALA A 99 -0.79 25.02 17.62
C ALA A 99 -0.77 26.46 17.09
N SER A 100 -1.46 26.77 15.99
CA SER A 100 -1.48 28.13 15.42
C SER A 100 -2.02 29.20 16.36
N GLY A 101 -2.88 28.84 17.32
CA GLY A 101 -3.39 29.74 18.35
C GLY A 101 -2.46 29.92 19.56
N ALA A 102 -1.29 29.28 19.59
CA ALA A 102 -0.40 29.37 20.73
C ALA A 102 0.22 30.78 20.85
N PRO A 103 0.17 31.41 22.04
CA PRO A 103 0.85 32.69 22.28
C PRO A 103 2.35 32.56 22.02
N CYS A 104 2.91 33.50 21.26
CA CYS A 104 4.32 33.49 20.89
C CYS A 104 5.26 33.43 22.11
N ASP A 105 4.89 34.10 23.21
CA ASP A 105 5.68 34.11 24.45
C ASP A 105 5.75 32.74 25.11
N LEU A 106 4.65 31.98 25.08
CA LEU A 106 4.59 30.62 25.62
C LEU A 106 5.45 29.68 24.77
N ALA A 107 5.33 29.77 23.45
CA ALA A 107 6.17 29.01 22.53
C ALA A 107 7.67 29.33 22.74
N ALA A 108 8.02 30.61 22.85
CA ALA A 108 9.39 31.06 23.07
C ALA A 108 9.94 30.67 24.45
N ALA A 109 9.10 30.64 25.49
CA ALA A 109 9.49 30.19 26.83
C ALA A 109 9.78 28.69 26.85
N VAL A 110 8.91 27.88 26.23
CA VAL A 110 9.11 26.42 26.10
C VAL A 110 10.37 26.11 25.30
N MET A 111 10.59 26.79 24.16
CA MET A 111 11.79 26.61 23.35
C MET A 111 13.08 27.00 24.09
N ARG A 112 13.04 28.01 24.96
CA ARG A 112 14.18 28.39 25.82
C ARG A 112 14.43 27.41 26.95
N ALA A 113 13.38 26.83 27.53
CA ALA A 113 13.50 25.86 28.61
C ALA A 113 14.02 24.48 28.14
N LEU A 114 13.88 24.18 26.85
CA LEU A 114 14.29 22.90 26.23
C LEU A 114 15.65 22.94 25.53
N LYS A 115 16.30 24.11 25.48
CA LYS A 115 17.69 24.27 25.01
C LYS A 115 18.67 23.82 26.09
#